data_AF-A0A953W4H1-F1
#
_entry.id   AF-A0A953W4H1-F1
#
_cell.length_a   1.000
_cell.length_b   1.000
_cell.length_c   1.000
_cell.angle_alpha   90.00
_cell.angle_beta   90.00
_cell.angle_gamma   90.00
#
_symmetry.space_group_name_H-M   'P 1'
#
loop_
_entity.id
_entity.type
_entity.pdbx_description
1 polymer ?
#
loop_
_entity_poly.entity_id
_entity_poly.type
_entity_poly.pdbx_seq_one_letter_code
_entity_poly.pdbx_strand_id
1 'polypeptide(L)' 'MRLITGFDHVVIAVRDIERGVSLYETLLDRTAQQALVRDDVATALIDTRNLAVELMAPVGPGASRLEAALQDGGEGLK' A
#
# COMPACT_ATOMS: atom_id res chain seq x y z
N MET A 1 -2.48 -23.21 21.45
CA MET A 1 -1.96 -23.26 20.06
C MET A 1 -2.63 -22.13 19.30
N ARG A 2 -1.88 -21.18 18.70
CA ARG A 2 -2.48 -20.08 17.92
C ARG A 2 -2.64 -20.56 16.48
N LEU A 3 -3.88 -20.71 16.02
CA LEU A 3 -4.17 -21.07 14.63
C LEU A 3 -3.98 -19.84 13.74
N ILE A 4 -3.40 -20.01 12.56
CA ILE A 4 -3.43 -18.98 11.50
C ILE A 4 -4.81 -19.06 10.85
N THR A 5 -5.59 -17.98 10.89
CA THR A 5 -6.99 -17.95 10.45
C THR A 5 -7.21 -17.36 9.06
N GLY A 6 -6.18 -16.77 8.45
CA GLY A 6 -6.30 -16.16 7.13
C GLY A 6 -5.13 -15.27 6.79
N PHE A 7 -5.28 -14.58 5.66
CA PHE A 7 -4.33 -13.61 5.13
C PHE A 7 -4.98 -12.23 5.19
N ASP A 8 -4.33 -11.29 5.89
CA ASP A 8 -4.92 -10.02 6.27
C ASP A 8 -4.89 -9.02 5.09
N HIS A 9 -3.70 -8.73 4.57
CA HIS A 9 -3.50 -7.81 3.46
C HIS A 9 -2.22 -8.12 2.67
N VAL A 10 -2.12 -7.58 1.46
CA VAL A 10 -0.86 -7.41 0.73
C VAL A 10 -0.45 -5.94 0.76
N VAL A 11 0.85 -5.67 0.86
CA VAL A 11 1.40 -4.32 0.75
C VAL A 11 2.03 -4.15 -0.63
N ILE A 12 1.67 -3.06 -1.32
CA ILE A 12 2.23 -2.67 -2.60
C ILE A 12 2.84 -1.28 -2.43
N ALA A 13 4.16 -1.20 -2.56
CA ALA A 13 4.85 0.07 -2.57
C ALA A 13 4.69 0.75 -3.94
N VAL A 14 4.26 2.00 -3.92
CA VAL A 14 4.11 2.88 -5.08
C VAL A 14 4.89 4.17 -4.83
N ARG A 15 5.28 4.88 -5.89
CA ARG A 15 6.00 6.16 -5.76
C ARG A 15 5.08 7.33 -5.43
N ASP A 16 3.81 7.21 -5.77
CA ASP A 16 2.80 8.27 -5.67
C ASP A 16 1.49 7.62 -5.21
N ILE A 17 0.99 8.03 -4.04
CA ILE A 17 -0.17 7.40 -3.42
C ILE A 17 -1.45 7.67 -4.22
N GLU A 18 -1.62 8.87 -4.79
CA GLU A 18 -2.83 9.25 -5.52
C GLU A 18 -2.91 8.50 -6.85
N ARG A 19 -1.78 8.42 -7.56
CA ARG A 19 -1.68 7.60 -8.78
C ARG A 19 -1.88 6.13 -8.50
N GLY A 20 -1.27 5.61 -7.44
CA GLY A 20 -1.44 4.22 -7.02
C GLY A 20 -2.90 3.90 -6.72
N VAL A 21 -3.57 4.73 -5.92
CA VAL A 21 -5.00 4.57 -5.60
C VAL A 21 -5.82 4.55 -6.88
N SER A 22 -5.70 5.56 -7.74
CA SER A 22 -6.51 5.63 -8.97
C SER A 22 -6.34 4.40 -9.88
N LEU A 23 -5.12 3.89 -10.01
CA LEU A 23 -4.85 2.68 -10.79
C LEU A 23 -5.48 1.44 -10.17
N TYR A 24 -5.28 1.21 -8.88
CA TYR A 24 -5.81 0.01 -8.22
C TYR A 24 -7.31 0.06 -8.01
N GLU A 25 -7.92 1.24 -7.83
CA GLU A 25 -9.37 1.39 -7.85
C GLU A 25 -9.95 0.97 -9.20
N THR A 26 -9.31 1.38 -10.29
CA THR A 26 -9.69 1.01 -11.66
C THR A 26 -9.53 -0.50 -11.89
N LEU A 27 -8.41 -1.09 -11.46
CA LEU A 27 -8.12 -2.51 -11.67
C LEU A 27 -9.02 -3.43 -10.84
N LEU A 28 -9.35 -3.03 -9.61
CA LEU A 28 -10.11 -3.84 -8.66
C LEU A 28 -11.61 -3.54 -8.67
N ASP A 29 -12.03 -2.47 -9.36
CA ASP A 29 -13.41 -1.98 -9.36
C ASP A 29 -13.92 -1.72 -7.92
N ARG A 30 -13.07 -1.13 -7.08
CA ARG A 30 -13.34 -0.84 -5.66
C ARG A 30 -12.72 0.47 -5.28
N THR A 31 -13.40 1.23 -4.43
CA THR A 31 -12.88 2.51 -3.92
C THR A 31 -11.94 2.27 -2.75
N ALA A 32 -10.84 3.01 -2.70
CA ALA A 32 -9.93 3.03 -1.58
C ALA A 32 -10.51 3.82 -0.40
N GLN A 33 -10.12 3.43 0.79
CA GLN A 33 -10.23 4.28 1.97
C GLN A 33 -9.36 5.53 1.78
N GLN A 34 -9.73 6.61 2.47
CA GLN A 34 -8.94 7.84 2.44
C GLN A 34 -7.50 7.57 2.91
N ALA A 35 -6.52 8.06 2.16
CA ALA A 35 -5.12 7.88 2.51
C ALA A 35 -4.78 8.57 3.83
N LEU A 36 -3.99 7.89 4.66
CA LEU A 36 -3.48 8.37 5.94
C LEU A 36 -1.96 8.49 5.86
N VAL A 37 -1.39 9.52 6.50
CA VAL A 37 0.06 9.69 6.57
C VAL A 37 0.55 9.41 7.98
N ARG A 38 1.54 8.53 8.13
CA ARG A 38 2.25 8.26 9.38
C ARG A 38 3.73 8.01 9.09
N ASP A 39 4.60 8.63 9.88
CA ASP A 39 6.07 8.51 9.74
C ASP A 39 6.54 8.78 8.29
N ASP A 40 5.96 9.82 7.68
CA ASP A 40 6.18 10.22 6.29
C ASP A 40 5.85 9.15 5.23
N VAL A 41 5.04 8.15 5.58
CA VAL A 41 4.48 7.19 4.63
C VAL A 41 2.98 7.42 4.51
N ALA A 42 2.51 7.66 3.29
CA ALA A 42 1.10 7.65 2.96
C ALA A 42 0.64 6.21 2.71
N THR A 43 -0.46 5.81 3.35
CA THR A 43 -1.07 4.50 3.23
C THR A 43 -2.53 4.64 2.79
N ALA A 44 -2.96 3.84 1.80
CA ALA A 44 -4.37 3.69 1.44
C ALA A 44 -4.75 2.21 1.36
N LEU A 45 -5.98 1.87 1.75
CA LEU A 45 -6.47 0.49 1.76
C LEU A 45 -7.61 0.32 0.78
N ILE A 46 -7.59 -0.77 0.01
CA ILE A 46 -8.72 -1.22 -0.81
C ILE A 46 -9.18 -2.57 -0.28
N ASP A 47 -10.38 -2.60 0.29
CA ASP A 47 -10.97 -3.84 0.79
C ASP A 47 -11.47 -4.72 -0.36
N THR A 48 -11.03 -5.97 -0.38
CA THR A 48 -11.60 -7.00 -1.27
C THR A 48 -12.51 -7.94 -0.48
N ARG A 49 -12.97 -9.04 -1.09
CA ARG A 49 -13.85 -9.99 -0.39
C ARG A 49 -13.15 -10.81 0.69
N ASN A 50 -11.82 -10.95 0.62
CA ASN A 50 -11.08 -11.91 1.44
C ASN A 50 -9.70 -11.43 1.93
N LEU A 51 -9.25 -10.24 1.52
CA LEU A 51 -8.02 -9.57 1.99
C LEU A 51 -8.10 -8.06 1.66
N ALA A 52 -7.24 -7.24 2.27
CA ALA A 52 -7.06 -5.85 1.84
C ALA A 52 -5.82 -5.69 0.94
N VAL A 53 -5.88 -4.75 0.00
CA VAL A 53 -4.69 -4.26 -0.72
C VAL A 53 -4.28 -2.94 -0.09
N GLU A 54 -3.12 -2.93 0.55
CA GLU A 54 -2.52 -1.73 1.13
C GLU A 54 -1.53 -1.13 0.13
N LEU A 55 -1.75 0.12 -0.25
CA LEU A 55 -0.80 0.92 -1.03
C LEU A 55 0.01 1.78 -0.07
N MET A 56 1.33 1.79 -0.22
CA MET A 56 2.23 2.64 0.57
C MET A 56 3.09 3.49 -0.35
N ALA A 57 3.19 4.79 -0.06
CA ALA A 57 4.06 5.72 -0.78
C ALA A 57 4.88 6.59 0.19
N PRO A 58 6.16 6.86 -0.10
CA PRO A 58 6.93 7.84 0.65
C PRO A 58 6.40 9.25 0.35
N VAL A 59 6.20 10.06 1.39
CA VAL A 59 5.77 11.47 1.27
C VAL A 59 6.71 12.44 2.00
N GLY A 60 7.79 11.94 2.61
CA GLY A 60 8.77 12.76 3.31
C GLY A 60 9.98 11.96 3.83
N PRO A 61 10.94 12.63 4.48
CA PRO A 61 12.25 12.05 4.84
C PRO A 61 12.20 10.82 5.77
N GLY A 62 11.15 10.68 6.59
CA GLY A 62 10.93 9.53 7.46
C GLY A 62 10.74 8.21 6.71
N ALA A 63 10.35 8.26 5.43
CA ALA A 63 10.12 7.09 4.59
C ALA A 63 11.37 6.53 3.88
N SER A 64 12.58 6.94 4.27
CA SER A 64 13.85 6.55 3.63
C SER A 64 14.00 5.05 3.36
N ARG A 65 13.49 4.18 4.24
CA ARG A 65 13.50 2.72 4.01
C ARG A 65 12.60 2.29 2.85
N LEU A 66 11.39 2.87 2.76
CA LEU A 66 10.47 2.61 1.66
C LEU A 66 11.02 3.17 0.34
N GLU A 67 11.60 4.37 0.38
CA GLU A 67 12.29 4.97 -0.77
C GLU A 67 13.43 4.07 -1.27
N ALA A 68 14.29 3.58 -0.37
CA ALA A 68 15.38 2.67 -0.74
C ALA A 68 14.86 1.38 -1.39
N ALA A 69 13.79 0.79 -0.83
CA ALA A 69 13.17 -0.40 -1.41
C ALA A 69 12.56 -0.15 -2.79
N LEU A 70 12.01 1.04 -3.04
CA LEU A 70 11.49 1.48 -4.34
C LEU A 70 12.62 1.81 -5.35
N GLN A 71 13.77 2.26 -4.88
CA GLN A 71 14.95 2.51 -5.72
C GLN A 71 15.61 1.21 -6.17
N ASP A 72 15.74 0.24 -5.26
CA ASP A 72 16.37 -1.06 -5.53
C ASP A 72 15.49 -1.94 -6.43
N GLY A 73 14.22 -2.11 -6.08
CA GLY A 73 13.33 -3.09 -6.70
C GLY A 73 12.18 -2.52 -7.54
N GLY A 74 12.05 -1.20 -7.64
CA GLY A 74 10.88 -0.57 -8.25
C GLY A 74 9.61 -0.69 -7.39
N GLU A 75 8.47 -0.32 -8.00
CA GLU A 75 7.13 -0.47 -7.42
C GLU A 75 6.70 -1.94 -7.37
N GLY A 76 5.89 -2.31 -6.39
CA GLY A 76 5.38 -3.68 -6.24
C GLY A 76 5.34 -4.19 -4.80
N LEU A 77 5.18 -5.51 -4.66
CA LEU A 77 5.09 -6.18 -3.35
C LEU A 77 6.36 -5.96 -2.52
N LYS A 78 6.17 -5.64 -1.24
CA LYS A 78 7.24 -5.47 -0.25
C LYS A 78 7.03 -6.37 0.96
#